data_AF-A0A0J1FEJ2-F1
#
_entry.id   AF-A0A0J1FEJ2-F1
#
_cell.length_a   1.000
_cell.length_b   1.000
_cell.length_c   1.000
_cell.angle_alpha   90.00
_cell.angle_beta   90.00
_cell.angle_gamma   90.00
#
_symmetry.space_group_name_H-M   'P 1'
#
loop_
_entity.id
_entity.type
_entity.pdbx_description
1 polymer ?
#
loop_
_entity_poly.entity_id
_entity_poly.type
_entity_poly.pdbx_seq_one_letter_code
_entity_poly.pdbx_strand_id
1 'polypeptide(L)'
;MKSLEEINRRREVMIQDTGEDGGWAFVYLPTRKKPSLVIFSWGGGWDHVSISNEKSSCTWHEMALIKGIFFREDEYAVQYHPPKAQYANMRPYVLHLWRPQNEKLPVPPIEMV
;
A
#
# COMPACT_ATOMS: atom_id res chain seq x y z
N MET A 1 0.28 -10.51 1.98
CA MET A 1 -0.54 -9.75 1.01
C MET A 1 -1.69 -10.63 0.51
N LYS A 2 -2.78 -10.02 0.05
CA LYS A 2 -3.88 -10.72 -0.66
C LYS A 2 -3.44 -11.16 -2.06
N SER A 3 -3.98 -12.27 -2.55
CA SER A 3 -3.69 -12.73 -3.91
C SER A 3 -4.26 -11.78 -4.96
N LEU A 4 -3.73 -11.84 -6.19
CA LEU A 4 -4.29 -11.11 -7.33
C LEU A 4 -5.77 -11.41 -7.54
N GLU A 5 -6.20 -12.65 -7.32
CA GLU A 5 -7.60 -13.04 -7.43
C GLU A 5 -8.47 -12.36 -6.35
N GLU A 6 -7.99 -12.33 -5.10
CA GLU A 6 -8.65 -11.63 -4.00
C GLU A 6 -8.77 -10.12 -4.27
N ILE A 7 -7.73 -9.50 -4.84
CA ILE A 7 -7.72 -8.07 -5.19
C ILE A 7 -8.68 -7.79 -6.36
N ASN A 8 -8.64 -8.61 -7.42
CA ASN A 8 -9.44 -8.42 -8.63
C ASN A 8 -10.95 -8.59 -8.40
N ARG A 9 -11.35 -9.31 -7.34
CA ARG A 9 -12.76 -9.44 -6.94
C ARG A 9 -13.34 -8.16 -6.32
N ARG A 10 -12.50 -7.18 -5.96
CA ARG A 10 -12.93 -5.93 -5.31
C ARG A 10 -13.39 -4.91 -6.33
N ARG A 11 -14.59 -4.37 -6.13
CA ARG A 11 -15.24 -3.43 -7.08
C ARG A 11 -14.54 -2.08 -7.13
N GLU A 12 -13.90 -1.70 -6.03
CA GLU A 12 -13.14 -0.46 -5.90
C GLU A 12 -11.75 -0.53 -6.57
N VAL A 13 -11.31 -1.69 -7.04
CA VAL A 13 -10.00 -1.88 -7.66
C VAL A 13 -10.15 -2.18 -9.14
N MET A 14 -9.45 -1.40 -9.97
CA MET A 14 -9.36 -1.62 -11.41
C MET A 14 -7.89 -1.84 -11.78
N ILE A 15 -7.46 -3.10 -11.77
CA ILE A 15 -6.11 -3.50 -12.18
C ILE A 15 -5.92 -3.13 -13.65
N GLN A 16 -4.81 -2.46 -13.95
CA GLN A 16 -4.48 -2.01 -15.30
C GLN A 16 -3.42 -2.91 -15.94
N ASP A 17 -2.43 -3.32 -15.15
CA ASP A 17 -1.38 -4.24 -15.60
C ASP A 17 -0.79 -5.02 -14.41
N THR A 18 -0.24 -6.19 -14.72
CA THR A 18 0.47 -7.07 -13.78
C THR A 18 1.67 -7.69 -14.47
N GLY A 19 2.80 -7.75 -13.77
CA GLY A 19 3.98 -8.52 -14.15
C GLY A 19 4.28 -9.62 -13.14
N GLU A 20 5.50 -10.16 -13.24
CA GLU A 20 5.99 -11.26 -12.40
C GLU A 20 5.96 -10.92 -10.90
N ASP A 21 6.33 -9.67 -10.55
CA ASP A 21 6.56 -9.24 -9.17
C ASP A 21 5.61 -8.15 -8.68
N GLY A 22 4.52 -7.88 -9.41
CA GLY A 22 3.57 -6.84 -9.00
C GLY A 22 2.68 -6.33 -10.11
N GLY A 23 2.10 -5.16 -9.90
CA GLY A 23 1.24 -4.50 -10.86
C GLY A 23 0.82 -3.11 -10.40
N TRP A 24 -0.07 -2.51 -11.16
CA TRP A 24 -0.67 -1.24 -10.80
C TRP A 24 -2.16 -1.19 -11.13
N ALA A 25 -2.88 -0.38 -10.37
CA ALA A 25 -4.32 -0.27 -10.44
C ALA A 25 -4.77 1.16 -10.16
N PHE A 26 -5.97 1.48 -10.66
CA PHE A 26 -6.74 2.59 -10.15
C PHE A 26 -7.63 2.10 -8.99
N VAL A 27 -7.57 2.81 -7.86
CA VAL A 27 -8.41 2.51 -6.69
C VAL A 27 -9.39 3.66 -6.45
N TYR A 28 -10.68 3.32 -6.39
CA TYR A 28 -11.77 4.27 -6.21
C TYR A 28 -12.13 4.37 -4.73
N LEU A 29 -11.47 5.30 -4.03
CA LEU A 29 -11.73 5.56 -2.61
C LEU A 29 -12.98 6.43 -2.44
N PRO A 30 -13.87 6.14 -1.46
CA PRO A 30 -15.09 6.90 -1.23
C PRO A 30 -14.83 8.36 -0.80
N THR A 31 -13.63 8.64 -0.29
CA THR A 31 -13.18 9.97 0.14
C THR A 31 -12.71 10.85 -1.02
N ARG A 32 -12.60 10.31 -2.24
CA ARG A 32 -12.02 11.01 -3.40
C ARG A 32 -12.98 11.01 -4.58
N LYS A 33 -12.94 12.09 -5.37
CA LYS A 33 -13.68 12.19 -6.64
C LYS A 33 -12.97 11.52 -7.82
N LYS A 34 -11.64 11.47 -7.76
CA LYS A 34 -10.77 10.83 -8.76
C LYS A 34 -10.17 9.57 -8.15
N PRO A 35 -9.90 8.52 -8.95
CA PRO A 35 -9.20 7.36 -8.45
C PRO A 35 -7.77 7.71 -8.04
N SER A 36 -7.27 6.97 -7.06
CA SER A 36 -5.86 6.99 -6.67
C SER A 36 -5.07 6.00 -7.52
N LEU A 37 -3.85 6.37 -7.90
CA LEU A 37 -2.93 5.45 -8.55
C LEU A 37 -2.25 4.61 -7.46
N VAL A 38 -2.37 3.29 -7.57
CA VAL A 38 -1.78 2.34 -6.64
C VAL A 38 -0.84 1.41 -7.39
N ILE A 39 0.37 1.24 -6.85
CA ILE A 39 1.32 0.22 -7.25
C ILE A 39 1.38 -0.81 -6.12
N PHE A 40 1.30 -2.08 -6.47
CA PHE A 40 1.44 -3.19 -5.51
C PHE A 40 2.49 -4.17 -6.03
N SER A 41 3.28 -4.74 -5.13
CA SER A 41 4.38 -5.64 -5.48
C SER A 41 4.58 -6.69 -4.38
N TRP A 42 5.04 -7.87 -4.80
CA TRP A 42 5.46 -8.98 -3.93
C TRP A 42 6.90 -9.41 -4.23
N GLY A 43 7.65 -8.58 -4.94
CA GLY A 43 9.04 -8.86 -5.32
C GLY A 43 10.04 -8.51 -4.21
N GLY A 44 11.27 -9.01 -4.37
CA GLY A 44 12.40 -8.62 -3.50
C GLY A 44 12.26 -9.00 -2.02
N GLY A 45 11.39 -9.95 -1.68
CA GLY A 45 11.13 -10.37 -0.30
C GLY A 45 10.20 -9.46 0.50
N TRP A 46 9.54 -8.51 -0.16
CA TRP A 46 8.63 -7.55 0.46
C TRP A 46 7.26 -7.55 -0.22
N ASP A 47 6.22 -7.51 0.60
CA ASP A 47 4.91 -7.06 0.17
C ASP A 47 4.89 -5.53 0.25
N HIS A 48 4.59 -4.88 -0.88
CA HIS A 48 4.64 -3.44 -1.03
C HIS A 48 3.35 -2.90 -1.63
N VAL A 49 2.86 -1.80 -1.07
CA VAL A 49 1.83 -0.99 -1.72
C VAL A 49 2.24 0.47 -1.62
N SER A 50 2.18 1.19 -2.74
CA SER A 50 2.27 2.64 -2.75
C SER A 50 1.01 3.24 -3.33
N ILE A 51 0.55 4.32 -2.72
CA ILE A 51 -0.59 5.08 -3.19
C ILE A 51 -0.17 6.52 -3.45
N SER A 52 -0.58 7.03 -4.59
CA SER A 52 -0.32 8.40 -5.01
C SER A 52 -1.58 9.09 -5.50
N ASN A 53 -1.67 10.39 -5.20
CA ASN A 53 -2.74 11.27 -5.66
C ASN A 53 -2.14 12.52 -6.29
N GLU A 54 -2.88 13.14 -7.21
CA GLU A 54 -2.40 14.33 -7.94
C GLU A 54 -2.12 15.55 -7.05
N LYS A 55 -2.91 15.78 -5.99
CA LYS A 55 -2.99 17.08 -5.32
C LYS A 55 -2.71 17.09 -3.82
N SER A 56 -2.63 15.94 -3.17
CA SER A 56 -2.47 15.85 -1.71
C SER A 56 -2.11 14.44 -1.26
N SER A 57 -1.41 14.33 -0.14
CA SER A 57 -1.14 13.02 0.49
C SER A 57 -2.44 12.28 0.82
N CYS A 58 -2.36 10.96 0.91
CA CYS A 58 -3.43 10.18 1.50
C CYS A 58 -3.61 10.55 2.98
N THR A 59 -4.86 10.53 3.43
CA THR A 59 -5.19 10.61 4.85
C THR A 59 -4.93 9.28 5.54
N TRP A 60 -4.85 9.28 6.86
CA TRP A 60 -4.78 8.05 7.65
C TRP A 60 -5.92 7.08 7.33
N HIS A 61 -7.15 7.59 7.20
CA HIS A 61 -8.31 6.77 6.87
C HIS A 61 -8.17 6.10 5.50
N GLU A 62 -7.67 6.82 4.50
CA GLU A 62 -7.41 6.27 3.17
C GLU A 62 -6.32 5.19 3.21
N MET A 63 -5.28 5.38 4.02
CA MET A 63 -4.25 4.36 4.22
C MET A 63 -4.82 3.08 4.87
N ALA A 64 -5.73 3.22 5.83
CA ALA A 64 -6.42 2.07 6.43
C ALA A 64 -7.27 1.30 5.39
N LEU A 65 -7.97 2.01 4.50
CA LEU A 65 -8.70 1.40 3.39
C LEU A 65 -7.76 0.66 2.43
N ILE A 66 -6.65 1.28 2.05
CA ILE A 66 -5.63 0.65 1.19
C ILE A 66 -5.03 -0.60 1.84
N LYS A 67 -4.72 -0.55 3.14
CA LYS A 67 -4.29 -1.72 3.90
C LYS A 67 -5.33 -2.84 3.80
N GLY A 68 -6.60 -2.52 4.04
CA GLY A 68 -7.70 -3.49 3.93
C GLY A 68 -7.91 -4.03 2.51
N ILE A 69 -7.53 -3.29 1.46
CA ILE A 69 -7.64 -3.72 0.07
C ILE A 69 -6.56 -4.74 -0.30
N PHE A 70 -5.30 -4.48 0.07
CA PHE A 70 -4.15 -5.23 -0.43
C PHE A 70 -3.52 -6.19 0.59
N PHE A 71 -3.67 -5.93 1.89
CA PHE A 71 -3.16 -6.80 2.95
C PHE A 71 -4.30 -7.58 3.62
N ARG A 72 -3.98 -8.72 4.23
CA ARG A 72 -4.92 -9.47 5.08
C ARG A 72 -5.15 -8.74 6.40
N GLU A 73 -6.23 -9.06 7.10
CA GLU A 73 -6.61 -8.35 8.34
C GLU A 73 -5.59 -8.56 9.46
N ASP A 74 -5.03 -9.77 9.55
CA ASP A 74 -4.02 -10.25 10.49
C ASP A 74 -2.57 -9.88 10.12
N GLU A 75 -2.37 -9.25 8.96
CA GLU A 75 -1.04 -8.81 8.52
C GLU A 75 -0.72 -7.40 9.04
N TYR A 76 0.45 -7.26 9.67
CA TYR A 76 1.07 -5.96 9.94
C TYR A 76 1.65 -5.39 8.65
N ALA A 77 1.45 -4.08 8.45
CA ALA A 77 2.11 -3.31 7.42
C ALA A 77 2.54 -1.97 8.02
N VAL A 78 3.71 -1.47 7.62
CA VAL A 78 4.31 -0.27 8.20
C VAL A 78 4.67 0.74 7.13
N GLN A 79 4.65 2.01 7.52
CA GLN A 79 5.23 3.10 6.74
C GLN A 79 6.58 3.48 7.36
N TYR A 80 7.65 3.37 6.57
CA TYR A 80 8.98 3.76 7.01
C TYR A 80 9.23 5.25 6.76
N HIS A 81 9.89 5.89 7.71
CA HIS A 81 10.45 7.23 7.58
C HIS A 81 11.98 7.10 7.60
N PRO A 82 12.63 6.92 6.44
CA PRO A 82 14.07 6.77 6.39
C PRO A 82 14.78 8.06 6.85
N PRO A 83 16.08 8.00 7.18
CA PRO A 83 16.90 9.19 7.37
C PRO A 83 16.77 10.17 6.20
N LYS A 84 16.84 11.49 6.45
CA LYS A 84 16.69 12.54 5.42
C LYS A 84 17.57 12.28 4.18
N ALA A 85 18.80 11.85 4.41
CA ALA A 85 19.79 11.55 3.37
C ALA A 85 19.43 10.34 2.48
N GLN A 86 18.51 9.49 2.93
CA GLN A 86 18.06 8.28 2.23
C GLN A 86 16.67 8.44 1.62
N TYR A 87 16.03 9.61 1.73
CA TYR A 87 14.80 9.87 0.99
C TYR A 87 15.11 9.96 -0.51
N ALA A 88 14.93 8.85 -1.21
CA ALA A 88 14.74 8.82 -2.65
C ALA A 88 13.30 9.25 -2.98
N ASN A 89 12.90 10.47 -2.61
CA ASN A 89 11.51 10.90 -2.79
C ASN A 89 11.29 11.33 -4.24
N MET A 90 10.94 10.38 -5.10
CA MET A 90 10.81 10.62 -6.54
C MET A 90 9.52 11.37 -6.93
N ARG A 91 8.49 11.40 -6.06
CA ARG A 91 7.20 12.07 -6.32
C ARG A 91 6.56 12.59 -5.03
N PRO A 92 5.97 13.80 -5.04
CA PRO A 92 5.21 14.29 -3.89
C PRO A 92 3.93 13.46 -3.67
N TYR A 93 3.43 13.45 -2.42
CA TYR A 93 2.14 12.87 -2.03
C TYR A 93 1.99 11.34 -2.15
N VAL A 94 3.11 10.63 -2.26
CA VAL A 94 3.11 9.16 -2.23
C VAL A 94 3.27 8.68 -0.80
N LEU A 95 2.39 7.78 -0.37
CA LEU A 95 2.58 7.02 0.88
C LEU A 95 2.79 5.55 0.53
N HIS A 96 3.51 4.85 1.41
CA HIS A 96 3.92 3.47 1.21
C HIS A 96 3.56 2.62 2.42
N LEU A 97 3.13 1.39 2.15
CA LEU A 97 2.98 0.30 3.11
C LEU A 97 3.92 -0.82 2.72
N TRP A 98 4.61 -1.36 3.71
CA TRP A 98 5.57 -2.44 3.56
C TRP A 98 5.34 -3.54 4.58
N ARG A 99 5.55 -4.77 4.18
CA ARG A 99 5.63 -5.94 5.05
C ARG A 99 6.72 -6.88 4.52
N PRO A 100 7.69 -7.32 5.34
CA PRO A 100 8.64 -8.36 4.93
C PRO A 100 7.92 -9.71 4.84
N GLN A 101 8.25 -10.50 3.82
CA GLN A 101 7.59 -11.79 3.60
C GLN A 101 8.14 -12.88 4.52
N ASN A 102 9.45 -12.82 4.80
CA ASN A 102 10.21 -13.87 5.48
C ASN A 102 10.65 -13.49 6.91
N GLU A 103 10.27 -12.30 7.38
CA GLU A 103 10.65 -11.79 8.70
C GLU A 103 9.41 -11.36 9.50
N LYS A 104 9.50 -11.43 10.82
CA LYS A 104 8.47 -10.88 11.70
C LYS A 104 8.79 -9.41 11.97
N LEU A 105 7.83 -8.53 11.68
CA LEU A 105 7.93 -7.14 12.09
C LEU A 105 7.89 -7.06 13.62
N PRO A 106 8.75 -6.22 14.25
CA PRO A 106 8.57 -5.88 15.64
C PRO A 106 7.22 -5.16 15.79
N VAL A 107 6.41 -5.64 16.72
CA VAL A 107 5.09 -5.06 17.03
C VAL A 107 5.24 -4.27 18.33
N PRO A 108 4.79 -3.00 18.39
CA PRO A 108 4.80 -2.27 19.65
C PRO A 108 3.87 -2.94 20.67
N PRO A 109 4.10 -2.73 21.97
CA PRO A 109 3.15 -3.16 23.01
C PRO A 109 1.74 -2.65 22.71
N ILE A 110 0.72 -3.48 22.94
CA ILE A 110 -0.66 -3.19 22.54
C ILE A 110 -1.23 -1.96 23.27
N GLU A 111 -0.74 -1.70 24.47
CA GLU A 111 -1.05 -0.51 25.27
C GLU A 111 -0.57 0.81 24.63
N MET A 112 0.27 0.76 23.60
CA MET A 112 0.78 1.92 22.86
C MET A 112 0.06 2.14 21.50
N VAL A 113 -0.92 1.31 21.16
CA VAL A 113 -1.65 1.32 19.87
C VAL A 113 -3.05 1.85 20.05
#